data_AF-A0A357YCH9-F1
#
_entry.id   AF-A0A357YCH9-F1
#
_cell.length_a   1.000
_cell.length_b   1.000
_cell.length_c   1.000
_cell.angle_alpha   90.00
_cell.angle_beta   90.00
_cell.angle_gamma   90.00
#
_symmetry.space_group_name_H-M   'P 1'
#
loop_
_entity.id
_entity.type
_entity.pdbx_description
1 polymer ?
#
loop_
_entity_poly.entity_id
_entity_poly.type
_entity_poly.pdbx_seq_one_letter_code
_entity_poly.pdbx_strand_id
1 'polypeptide(L)'
;VPKSDGKGRVPAVEVMVSTARIREMIDDPEKTKGLRDAIQQGYVSYGMQTFDQSLMGLLKNNLITFEEALRQSSNPDDFKLKFSGISSTSDLSWDNFEKPAEGGGKQDDKIERF
;
A
#
# COMPACT_ATOMS: atom_id res chain seq x y z
N VAL A 1 -1.83 20.05 2.19
CA VAL A 1 -3.12 20.00 1.48
C VAL A 1 -4.15 20.82 2.24
N PRO A 2 -4.89 21.76 1.61
CA PRO A 2 -6.01 22.46 2.23
C PRO A 2 -6.97 21.50 2.93
N LYS A 3 -7.37 21.83 4.16
CA LYS A 3 -8.33 21.00 4.90
C LYS A 3 -9.75 21.18 4.36
N SER A 4 -10.56 20.13 4.49
CA SER A 4 -11.98 20.12 4.10
C SER A 4 -12.82 21.17 4.84
N ASP A 5 -12.43 21.54 6.07
CA ASP A 5 -13.07 22.58 6.88
C ASP A 5 -12.69 24.01 6.47
N GLY A 6 -11.83 24.17 5.45
CA GLY A 6 -11.33 25.46 4.99
C GLY A 6 -10.36 26.15 5.96
N LYS A 7 -10.02 25.52 7.09
CA LYS A 7 -9.19 26.11 8.15
C LYS A 7 -7.83 25.44 8.22
N GLY A 8 -6.88 26.05 7.53
CA GLY A 8 -5.49 25.62 7.53
C GLY A 8 -5.21 24.49 6.55
N ARG A 9 -4.12 23.75 6.81
CA ARG A 9 -3.63 22.70 5.92
C ARG A 9 -3.23 21.47 6.74
N VAL A 10 -3.34 20.30 6.12
CA VAL A 10 -2.86 19.03 6.65
C VAL A 10 -1.70 18.52 5.77
N PRO A 11 -0.62 17.97 6.33
CA PRO A 11 0.48 17.44 5.53
C PRO A 11 0.07 16.12 4.86
N ALA A 12 0.31 16.02 3.55
CA ALA A 12 0.39 14.76 2.83
C ALA A 12 1.88 14.52 2.57
N VAL A 13 2.39 13.33 2.85
CA VAL A 13 3.83 13.04 2.81
C VAL A 13 4.09 11.69 2.17
N GLU A 14 5.19 11.61 1.42
CA GLU A 14 5.77 10.35 0.99
C GLU A 14 6.88 9.97 1.97
N VAL A 15 6.95 8.70 2.37
CA VAL A 15 7.94 8.20 3.32
C VAL A 15 8.62 6.98 2.72
N MET A 16 9.94 7.08 2.55
CA MET A 16 10.80 5.99 2.10
C MET A 16 11.84 5.70 3.19
N VAL A 17 11.97 4.42 3.57
CA VAL A 17 13.01 3.97 4.50
C VAL A 17 14.15 3.35 3.72
N SER A 18 15.40 3.68 4.05
CA SER A 18 16.60 3.21 3.36
C SER A 18 16.94 1.75 3.72
N THR A 19 16.11 0.80 3.25
CA THR A 19 16.34 -0.66 3.36
C THR A 19 17.42 -1.12 2.36
N ALA A 20 17.93 -2.34 2.51
CA ALA A 20 18.90 -2.91 1.57
C ALA A 20 18.38 -2.90 0.12
N ARG A 21 17.13 -3.33 -0.09
CA ARG A 21 16.45 -3.31 -1.40
C ARG A 21 16.36 -1.89 -1.98
N ILE A 22 16.00 -0.90 -1.16
CA ILE A 22 15.89 0.50 -1.62
C ILE A 22 17.27 1.05 -2.02
N ARG A 23 18.32 0.76 -1.24
CA ARG A 23 19.68 1.19 -1.59
C ARG A 23 20.15 0.58 -2.90
N GLU A 24 19.94 -0.72 -3.09
CA GLU A 24 20.24 -1.40 -4.36
C GLU A 24 19.47 -0.78 -5.53
N MET A 25 18.19 -0.45 -5.35
CA MET A 25 17.37 0.21 -6.36
C MET A 25 17.84 1.64 -6.67
N ILE A 26 18.48 2.33 -5.73
CA ILE A 26 19.07 3.66 -5.94
C ILE A 26 20.38 3.54 -6.72
N ASP A 27 21.18 2.51 -6.44
CA ASP A 27 22.50 2.31 -7.06
C ASP A 27 22.40 1.83 -8.52
N ASP A 28 21.35 1.09 -8.88
CA ASP A 28 21.12 0.56 -10.24
C ASP A 28 20.04 1.38 -11.00
N PRO A 29 20.43 2.18 -12.03
CA PRO A 29 19.50 3.02 -12.79
C PRO A 29 18.31 2.28 -13.42
N GLU A 30 18.47 1.00 -13.75
CA GLU A 30 17.39 0.21 -14.33
C GLU A 30 16.34 -0.19 -13.28
N LYS A 31 16.76 -0.27 -12.01
CA LYS A 31 15.87 -0.62 -10.87
C LYS A 31 15.24 0.61 -10.21
N THR A 32 15.80 1.80 -10.39
CA THR A 32 15.27 3.06 -9.82
C THR A 32 13.79 3.27 -10.11
N LYS A 33 13.31 2.85 -11.28
CA LYS A 33 11.89 2.96 -11.68
C LYS A 33 10.95 2.20 -10.74
N GLY A 34 11.42 1.15 -10.07
CA GLY A 34 10.65 0.34 -9.12
C GLY A 34 10.60 0.91 -7.70
N LEU A 35 11.24 2.05 -7.42
CA LEU A 35 11.26 2.63 -6.06
C LEU A 35 9.86 2.96 -5.54
N ARG A 36 8.98 3.50 -6.40
CA ARG A 36 7.62 3.87 -5.99
C ARG A 36 6.81 2.63 -5.57
N ASP A 37 6.93 1.54 -6.30
CA ASP A 37 6.26 0.28 -5.97
C ASP A 37 6.83 -0.32 -4.67
N ALA A 38 8.16 -0.24 -4.48
CA ALA A 38 8.80 -0.68 -3.25
C ALA A 38 8.34 0.14 -2.03
N ILE A 39 8.15 1.46 -2.18
CA ILE A 39 7.57 2.33 -1.14
C ILE A 39 6.12 1.91 -0.84
N GLN A 40 5.31 1.66 -1.87
CA GLN A 40 3.91 1.23 -1.71
C GLN A 40 3.81 -0.09 -0.94
N GLN A 41 4.63 -1.08 -1.31
CA GLN A 41 4.70 -2.40 -0.67
C GLN A 41 5.26 -2.33 0.76
N GLY A 42 6.14 -1.36 1.05
CA GLY A 42 6.76 -1.17 2.36
C GLY A 42 5.82 -0.62 3.44
N TYR A 43 4.55 -0.38 3.13
CA TYR A 43 3.59 0.25 4.04
C TYR A 43 3.42 -0.51 5.35
N VAL A 44 3.16 -1.81 5.29
CA VAL A 44 2.92 -2.63 6.49
C VAL A 44 4.23 -2.91 7.23
N SER A 45 5.27 -3.34 6.51
CA SER A 45 6.49 -3.87 7.13
C SER A 45 7.45 -2.79 7.64
N TYR A 46 7.47 -1.62 6.99
CA TYR A 46 8.46 -0.57 7.26
C TYR A 46 7.84 0.79 7.54
N GLY A 47 6.50 0.91 7.54
CA GLY A 47 5.82 2.19 7.71
C GLY A 47 6.10 3.18 6.57
N MET A 48 6.46 2.68 5.39
CA MET A 48 6.59 3.50 4.20
C MET A 48 5.21 3.95 3.71
N GLN A 49 5.15 4.94 2.83
CA GLN A 49 3.92 5.27 2.12
C GLN A 49 4.24 6.12 0.91
N THR A 50 3.54 5.89 -0.19
CA THR A 50 3.56 6.83 -1.31
C THR A 50 2.77 8.07 -0.97
N PHE A 51 3.02 9.17 -1.69
CA PHE A 51 2.21 10.38 -1.55
C PHE A 51 0.69 10.11 -1.75
N ASP A 52 0.34 9.26 -2.73
CA ASP A 52 -1.06 8.93 -3.02
C ASP A 52 -1.70 8.08 -1.91
N GLN A 53 -0.95 7.17 -1.26
CA GLN A 53 -1.43 6.48 -0.06
C GLN A 53 -1.69 7.46 1.09
N SER A 54 -0.82 8.46 1.27
CA SER A 54 -1.03 9.53 2.26
C SER A 54 -2.30 10.34 1.96
N LEU A 55 -2.51 10.76 0.70
CA LEU A 55 -3.74 11.44 0.27
C LEU A 55 -4.99 10.58 0.49
N MET A 56 -4.94 9.29 0.16
CA MET A 56 -6.03 8.35 0.36
C MET A 56 -6.41 8.23 1.85
N GLY A 57 -5.39 8.17 2.73
CA GLY A 57 -5.59 8.18 4.18
C GLY A 57 -6.25 9.47 4.65
N LEU A 58 -5.76 10.64 4.22
CA LEU A 58 -6.35 11.94 4.58
C LEU A 58 -7.80 12.08 4.12
N LEU A 59 -8.11 11.61 2.91
CA LEU A 59 -9.45 11.62 2.34
C LEU A 59 -10.40 10.71 3.12
N LYS A 60 -9.99 9.48 3.42
CA LYS A 60 -10.78 8.52 4.21
C LYS A 60 -11.07 9.03 5.63
N ASN A 61 -10.18 9.84 6.19
CA ASN A 61 -10.37 10.52 7.47
C ASN A 61 -11.14 11.84 7.37
N ASN A 62 -11.70 12.18 6.20
CA ASN A 62 -12.43 13.43 5.94
C ASN A 62 -11.63 14.71 6.20
N LEU A 63 -10.29 14.65 6.17
CA LEU A 63 -9.42 15.81 6.42
C LEU A 63 -9.26 16.70 5.19
N ILE A 64 -9.46 16.15 4.00
CA ILE A 64 -9.38 16.84 2.70
C ILE A 64 -10.59 16.45 1.85
N THR A 65 -10.93 17.25 0.84
CA THR A 65 -12.00 16.92 -0.10
C THR A 65 -11.51 15.94 -1.17
N PHE A 66 -12.43 15.23 -1.82
CA PHE A 66 -12.09 14.36 -2.96
C PHE A 66 -11.48 15.13 -4.12
N GLU A 67 -12.02 16.31 -4.44
CA GLU A 67 -11.48 17.21 -5.46
C GLU A 67 -10.03 17.59 -5.14
N GLU A 68 -9.75 17.92 -3.88
CA GLU A 68 -8.41 18.25 -3.44
C GLU A 68 -7.47 17.04 -3.56
N ALA A 69 -7.92 15.85 -3.14
CA ALA A 69 -7.13 14.62 -3.28
C ALA A 69 -6.79 14.33 -4.75
N LEU A 70 -7.76 14.46 -5.65
CA LEU A 70 -7.54 14.27 -7.09
C LEU A 70 -6.57 15.30 -7.67
N ARG A 71 -6.73 16.57 -7.30
CA ARG A 71 -5.87 17.65 -7.81
C ARG A 71 -4.41 17.48 -7.40
N GLN A 72 -4.16 16.89 -6.23
CA GLN A 72 -2.81 16.67 -5.70
C GLN A 72 -2.22 15.30 -6.08
N SER A 73 -3.06 14.32 -6.44
CA SER A 73 -2.61 12.95 -6.72
C SER A 73 -1.63 12.87 -7.89
N SER A 74 -0.72 11.91 -7.82
CA SER A 74 0.30 11.69 -8.85
C SER A 74 -0.31 11.20 -10.17
N ASN A 75 -1.36 10.39 -10.07
CA ASN A 75 -2.18 9.94 -11.19
C ASN A 75 -3.68 9.99 -10.78
N PRO A 76 -4.42 11.02 -11.22
CA PRO A 76 -5.83 11.19 -10.85
C PRO A 76 -6.75 10.04 -11.24
N ASP A 77 -6.49 9.38 -12.37
CA ASP A 77 -7.37 8.30 -12.84
C ASP A 77 -7.14 7.02 -12.05
N ASP A 78 -5.89 6.66 -11.78
CA ASP A 78 -5.56 5.56 -10.85
C ASP A 78 -6.11 5.83 -9.45
N PHE A 79 -5.99 7.07 -8.96
CA PHE A 79 -6.51 7.46 -7.66
C PHE A 79 -8.04 7.28 -7.56
N LYS A 80 -8.80 7.66 -8.60
CA LYS A 80 -10.26 7.44 -8.67
C LYS A 80 -10.61 5.95 -8.62
N LEU A 81 -9.88 5.13 -9.38
CA LEU A 81 -10.10 3.68 -9.40
C LEU A 81 -9.86 3.08 -8.01
N LYS A 82 -8.72 3.40 -7.40
CA LYS A 82 -8.36 2.96 -6.04
C LYS A 82 -9.36 3.43 -4.98
N PHE A 83 -9.83 4.67 -5.07
CA PHE A 83 -10.85 5.19 -4.17
C PHE A 83 -12.20 4.44 -4.31
N SER A 84 -12.55 4.03 -5.53
CA SER A 84 -13.77 3.28 -5.84
C SER A 84 -13.68 1.80 -5.47
N GLY A 85 -12.58 1.35 -4.87
CA GLY A 85 -12.35 -0.05 -4.50
C GLY A 85 -11.85 -0.93 -5.65
N ILE A 86 -11.55 -0.34 -6.82
CA ILE A 86 -10.98 -1.06 -7.96
C ILE A 86 -9.46 -1.00 -7.82
N SER A 87 -8.85 -2.15 -7.54
CA SER A 87 -7.38 -2.28 -7.50
C SER A 87 -6.87 -2.78 -8.84
N SER A 88 -5.81 -2.16 -9.37
CA SER A 88 -5.14 -2.65 -10.57
C SER A 88 -4.46 -3.99 -10.26
N THR A 89 -4.45 -4.92 -11.22
CA THR A 89 -3.76 -6.22 -11.09
C THR A 89 -2.25 -6.09 -10.84
N SER A 90 -1.66 -4.92 -11.11
CA SER A 90 -0.27 -4.59 -10.77
C SER A 90 -0.04 -4.41 -9.26
N ASP A 91 -1.04 -3.95 -8.51
CA ASP A 91 -0.94 -3.75 -7.05
C ASP A 91 -1.02 -5.08 -6.28
N LEU A 92 -1.49 -6.16 -6.92
CA LEU A 92 -1.74 -7.48 -6.31
C LEU A 92 -0.54 -8.43 -6.39
N SER A 93 0.61 -7.98 -6.91
CA SER A 93 1.79 -8.85 -6.94
C SER A 93 2.25 -9.13 -5.51
N TRP A 94 1.93 -10.34 -5.04
CA TRP A 94 2.41 -11.03 -3.82
C TRP A 94 1.51 -11.05 -2.56
N ASP A 95 0.42 -10.28 -2.47
CA ASP A 95 -0.46 -10.31 -1.27
C ASP A 95 -1.27 -11.62 -1.10
N ASN A 96 -1.30 -12.51 -2.09
CA ASN A 96 -2.10 -13.74 -2.08
C ASN A 96 -1.31 -15.06 -1.97
N PHE A 97 0.03 -15.03 -1.86
CA PHE A 97 0.83 -16.27 -1.82
C PHE A 97 1.17 -16.75 -0.40
N GLU A 98 0.98 -15.94 0.64
CA GLU A 98 1.21 -16.32 2.03
C GLU A 98 -0.05 -16.16 2.90
N LYS A 99 -1.05 -17.01 2.67
CA LYS A 99 -1.91 -17.46 3.76
C LYS A 99 -1.49 -18.88 4.16
N PRO A 100 -0.70 -19.09 5.22
CA PRO A 100 -0.72 -20.34 5.94
C PRO A 100 -1.80 -20.30 7.04
N ALA A 101 -2.46 -21.45 7.19
CA ALA A 101 -3.34 -21.91 8.27
C ALA A 101 -4.82 -21.50 8.24
N GLU A 102 -5.66 -22.43 7.76
CA GLU A 102 -6.76 -22.94 8.58
C GLU A 102 -6.56 -24.46 8.76
N GLY A 103 -6.46 -24.91 10.01
CA GLY A 103 -6.32 -26.31 10.38
C GLY A 103 -7.65 -26.98 10.71
N GLY A 104 -7.68 -28.31 10.70
CA GLY A 104 -8.72 -29.08 11.39
C GLY A 104 -9.13 -30.39 10.71
N GLY A 105 -8.47 -31.49 11.09
CA GLY A 105 -8.91 -32.85 10.74
C GLY A 105 -7.97 -33.90 11.31
N LYS A 106 -8.12 -34.21 12.61
CA LYS A 106 -7.50 -35.39 13.22
C LYS A 106 -7.95 -36.64 12.46
N GLN A 107 -7.00 -37.42 11.95
CA GLN A 107 -7.24 -38.76 11.46
C GLN A 107 -6.86 -39.72 12.61
N ASP A 108 -7.87 -40.39 13.16
CA ASP A 108 -7.70 -41.39 14.22
C ASP A 108 -7.06 -42.65 13.62
N ASP A 109 -5.76 -42.86 13.85
CA ASP A 109 -5.08 -44.11 13.54
C ASP A 109 -5.53 -45.20 14.53
N LYS A 110 -6.48 -46.04 14.10
CA LYS A 110 -6.77 -47.32 14.75
C LYS A 110 -5.64 -48.30 14.46
N ILE A 111 -4.78 -48.53 15.45
CA ILE A 111 -3.84 -49.66 15.46
C ILE A 111 -4.59 -50.88 15.99
N GLU A 112 -4.98 -51.81 15.13
CA GLU A 112 -5.40 -53.15 15.54
C GLU A 112 -4.15 -54.00 15.86
N ARG A 113 -4.04 -54.44 17.11
CA ARG A 113 -3.11 -55.48 17.56
C ARG A 113 -3.61 -56.84 17.06
N PHE A 114 -2.73 -57.57 16.38
CA PHE A 114 -2.69 -59.03 16.38
C PHE A 114 -1.49 -59.47 17.22
#